data_AF-A0A6V7UFR5-F1
#
_entry.id   AF-A0A6V7UFR5-F1
#
_cell.length_a   1.000
_cell.length_b   1.000
_cell.length_c   1.000
_cell.angle_alpha   90.00
_cell.angle_beta   90.00
_cell.angle_gamma   90.00
#
_symmetry.space_group_name_H-M   'P 1'
#
loop_
_entity.id
_entity.type
_entity.pdbx_description
1 polymer ?
#
loop_
_entity_poly.entity_id
_entity_poly.type
_entity_poly.pdbx_seq_one_letter_code
_entity_poly.pdbx_strand_id
1 'polypeptide(L)'
;MSLPLDPSVHVKSVQPESTTLFSSNLMPMRLTFSTVRGNITPYECAEAYTTIFKRGDDLRQDQLVLQMIRLMDSLLKEDKLDLCLTPYAVLATSCSEGFVQFVRGATPLADIKSIQDTLRTFRPSSSAPYGIEADVLNNYVKSCAGYSIICYILGIGDRHLHNLLLCENGKMFHVDFGFILGRDPKPMPPQ
;
A
#
# COMPACT_ATOMS: atom_id res chain seq x y z
N MET A 1 10.22 19.32 11.35
CA MET A 1 11.23 18.36 10.84
C MET A 1 10.63 17.66 9.62
N SER A 2 11.38 17.49 8.53
CA SER A 2 10.87 16.75 7.37
C SER A 2 10.77 15.25 7.68
N LEU A 3 9.73 14.59 7.21
CA LEU A 3 9.55 13.14 7.38
C LEU A 3 10.51 12.39 6.44
N PRO A 4 11.36 11.47 6.93
CA PRO A 4 12.30 10.75 6.07
C PRO A 4 11.64 9.96 4.93
N LEU A 5 10.44 9.43 5.18
CA LEU A 5 9.68 8.65 4.21
C LEU A 5 9.08 9.51 3.08
N ASP A 6 8.82 10.79 3.36
CA ASP A 6 8.33 11.78 2.39
C ASP A 6 8.86 13.16 2.78
N PRO A 7 9.98 13.62 2.19
CA PRO A 7 10.61 14.88 2.54
C PRO A 7 9.75 16.13 2.30
N SER A 8 8.67 16.02 1.52
CA SER A 8 7.71 17.12 1.32
C SER A 8 6.83 17.36 2.55
N VAL A 9 6.68 16.34 3.41
CA VAL A 9 5.84 16.39 4.61
C VAL A 9 6.65 16.86 5.81
N HIS A 10 6.15 17.89 6.50
CA HIS A 10 6.77 18.42 7.71
C HIS A 10 6.00 17.96 8.95
N VAL A 11 6.68 17.23 9.82
CA VAL A 11 6.14 16.73 11.10
C VAL A 11 6.18 17.83 12.15
N LYS A 12 5.04 18.02 12.82
CA LYS A 12 4.85 18.90 13.99
C LYS A 12 4.94 18.11 15.30
N SER A 13 4.20 17.01 15.40
CA SER A 13 4.16 16.17 16.59
C SER A 13 3.73 14.74 16.27
N VAL A 14 3.97 13.82 17.19
CA VAL A 14 3.34 12.50 17.19
C VAL A 14 1.91 12.64 17.73
N GLN A 15 0.99 11.77 17.28
CA GLN A 15 -0.36 11.61 17.83
C GLN A 15 -0.43 10.28 18.62
N PRO A 16 -0.16 10.28 19.94
CA PRO A 16 -0.08 9.05 20.73
C PRO A 16 -1.38 8.23 20.74
N GLU A 17 -2.52 8.92 20.83
CA GLU A 17 -3.88 8.32 20.88
C GLU A 17 -4.19 7.40 19.68
N SER A 18 -3.59 7.67 18.51
CA SER A 18 -3.81 6.91 17.29
C SER A 18 -2.70 5.90 16.98
N THR A 19 -1.66 5.88 17.82
CA THR A 19 -0.51 4.99 17.70
C THR A 19 -0.85 3.63 18.32
N THR A 20 -0.70 2.55 17.55
CA THR A 20 -1.13 1.19 17.96
C THR A 20 -0.11 0.15 17.50
N LEU A 21 -0.02 -0.97 18.21
CA LEU A 21 0.73 -2.15 17.75
C LEU A 21 -0.18 -3.05 16.93
N PHE A 22 0.35 -3.59 15.82
CA PHE A 22 -0.35 -4.65 15.09
C PHE A 22 -0.15 -6.00 15.79
N SER A 23 -1.18 -6.82 15.80
CA SER A 23 -1.20 -8.16 16.40
C SER A 23 -0.53 -9.23 15.52
N SER A 24 0.68 -8.96 15.01
CA SER A 24 1.49 -9.91 14.23
C SER A 24 2.78 -10.27 14.97
N ASN A 25 3.49 -11.30 14.50
CA ASN A 25 4.66 -11.87 15.20
C ASN A 25 5.73 -10.85 15.59
N LEU A 26 6.02 -9.88 14.71
CA LEU A 26 7.03 -8.84 14.96
C LEU A 26 6.46 -7.56 15.57
N MET A 27 5.15 -7.54 15.85
CA MET A 27 4.43 -6.44 16.48
C MET A 27 4.82 -5.05 15.93
N PRO A 28 4.69 -4.81 14.61
CA PRO A 28 5.04 -3.52 14.04
C PRO A 28 4.12 -2.43 14.61
N MET A 29 4.62 -1.19 14.60
CA MET A 29 3.96 -0.06 15.26
C MET A 29 3.35 0.87 14.21
N ARG A 30 2.04 1.08 14.27
CA ARG A 30 1.36 2.16 13.55
C ARG A 30 1.65 3.46 14.26
N LEU A 31 2.44 4.35 13.65
CA LEU A 31 2.79 5.68 14.14
C LEU A 31 2.07 6.74 13.31
N THR A 32 1.37 7.66 13.97
CA THR A 32 0.69 8.78 13.30
C THR A 32 1.29 10.10 13.73
N PHE A 33 1.51 10.98 12.76
CA PHE A 33 2.09 12.31 12.94
C PHE A 33 1.09 13.40 12.56
N SER A 34 1.02 14.45 13.37
CA SER A 34 0.44 15.72 12.97
C SER A 34 1.42 16.43 12.04
N THR A 35 0.95 16.86 10.87
CA THR A 35 1.81 17.49 9.85
C THR A 35 1.47 18.95 9.63
N VAL A 36 2.34 19.68 8.94
CA VAL A 36 2.12 21.05 8.47
C VAL A 36 2.32 21.07 6.96
N ARG A 37 1.41 21.70 6.21
CA ARG A 37 1.59 21.95 4.78
C ARG A 37 2.48 23.18 4.62
N GLY A 38 3.61 23.03 3.92
CA GLY A 38 4.38 24.18 3.46
C GLY A 38 3.49 25.06 2.59
N ASN A 39 3.28 26.32 3.02
CA ASN A 39 2.51 27.42 2.40
C ASN A 39 1.19 27.81 3.07
N ILE A 40 0.76 27.18 4.16
CA ILE A 40 -0.38 27.67 4.96
C ILE A 40 0.12 28.04 6.35
N THR A 41 -0.52 29.02 6.98
CA THR A 41 -0.09 29.68 8.22
C THR A 41 0.48 28.69 9.26
N PRO A 42 1.46 29.09 10.10
CA PRO A 42 2.10 28.21 11.10
C PRO A 42 1.16 27.53 12.12
N TYR A 43 -0.12 27.87 12.07
CA TYR A 43 -1.16 27.47 13.01
C TYR A 43 -2.12 26.41 12.45
N GLU A 44 -2.13 26.16 11.13
CA GLU A 44 -2.96 25.12 10.53
C GLU A 44 -2.23 23.77 10.45
N CYS A 45 -2.68 22.81 11.26
CA CYS A 45 -2.28 21.41 11.12
C CYS A 45 -2.87 20.84 9.83
N ALA A 46 -2.03 20.27 8.97
CA ALA A 46 -2.47 19.52 7.81
C ALA A 46 -2.95 18.11 8.22
N GLU A 47 -3.48 17.36 7.24
CA GLU A 47 -3.89 15.97 7.43
C GLU A 47 -2.80 15.14 8.12
N ALA A 48 -3.21 14.29 9.05
CA ALA A 48 -2.30 13.40 9.74
C ALA A 48 -1.58 12.49 8.73
N TYR A 49 -0.31 12.16 8.98
CA TYR A 49 0.45 11.20 8.18
C TYR A 49 0.72 9.96 9.01
N THR A 50 0.37 8.78 8.51
CA THR A 50 0.51 7.51 9.24
C THR A 50 1.57 6.63 8.57
N THR A 51 2.45 6.07 9.38
CA THR A 51 3.48 5.10 8.99
C THR A 51 3.35 3.84 9.82
N ILE A 52 3.89 2.74 9.32
CA ILE A 52 4.18 1.53 10.06
C ILE A 52 5.69 1.50 10.29
N PHE A 53 6.13 1.51 11.54
CA PHE A 53 7.51 1.21 11.89
C PHE A 53 7.67 -0.29 12.13
N LYS A 54 8.63 -0.90 11.44
CA LYS A 54 8.96 -2.31 11.58
C LYS A 54 10.36 -2.45 12.17
N ARG A 55 10.51 -3.38 13.10
CA ARG A 55 11.79 -3.79 13.68
C ARG A 55 11.87 -5.31 13.64
N GLY A 56 13.01 -5.83 13.22
CA GLY A 56 13.25 -7.26 12.98
C GLY A 56 13.10 -7.68 11.50
N ASP A 57 12.58 -6.81 10.63
CA ASP A 57 12.39 -7.06 9.20
C ASP A 57 13.47 -6.35 8.36
N ASP A 58 13.99 -7.03 7.33
CA ASP A 58 14.86 -6.43 6.33
C ASP A 58 14.05 -5.80 5.18
N LEU A 59 13.68 -4.53 5.35
CA LEU A 59 12.86 -3.79 4.38
C LEU A 59 13.60 -3.38 3.10
N ARG A 60 14.88 -3.72 2.94
CA ARG A 60 15.63 -3.39 1.71
C ARG A 60 15.04 -4.10 0.49
N GLN A 61 14.50 -5.31 0.67
CA GLN A 61 13.85 -6.06 -0.40
C GLN A 61 12.53 -5.40 -0.81
N ASP A 62 11.66 -5.07 0.14
CA ASP A 62 10.43 -4.30 -0.10
C ASP A 62 10.71 -2.97 -0.79
N GLN A 63 11.73 -2.24 -0.31
CA GLN A 63 12.11 -0.96 -0.89
C GLN A 63 12.55 -1.11 -2.35
N LEU A 64 13.37 -2.12 -2.68
CA LEU A 64 13.78 -2.41 -4.05
C LEU A 64 12.58 -2.74 -4.95
N VAL A 65 11.68 -3.61 -4.49
CA VAL A 65 10.49 -3.99 -5.26
C VAL A 65 9.60 -2.80 -5.54
N LEU A 66 9.33 -1.96 -4.53
CA LEU A 66 8.51 -0.77 -4.71
C LEU A 66 9.17 0.27 -5.61
N GLN A 67 10.50 0.38 -5.60
CA GLN A 67 11.23 1.21 -6.58
C GLN A 67 11.03 0.68 -8.00
N MET A 68 11.09 -0.64 -8.21
CA MET A 68 10.82 -1.24 -9.52
C MET A 68 9.36 -1.00 -9.96
N ILE A 69 8.39 -1.15 -9.05
CA ILE A 69 6.98 -0.86 -9.33
C ILE A 69 6.79 0.61 -9.73
N ARG A 70 7.43 1.56 -9.04
CA ARG A 70 7.38 2.99 -9.41
C ARG A 70 7.93 3.25 -10.80
N LEU A 71 9.04 2.60 -11.15
CA LEU A 71 9.63 2.71 -12.47
C LEU A 71 8.69 2.15 -13.55
N MET A 72 8.14 0.95 -13.34
CA MET A 72 7.16 0.34 -14.26
C MET A 72 5.91 1.21 -14.42
N ASP A 73 5.36 1.73 -13.31
CA ASP A 73 4.21 2.64 -13.32
C ASP A 73 4.48 3.91 -14.13
N SER A 74 5.68 4.50 -13.99
CA SER A 74 6.06 5.69 -14.76
C SER A 74 6.15 5.39 -16.26
N LEU A 75 6.83 4.31 -16.64
CA LEU A 75 6.99 3.90 -18.04
C LEU A 75 5.65 3.59 -18.72
N LEU A 76 4.76 2.86 -18.03
CA LEU A 76 3.45 2.52 -18.59
C LEU A 76 2.57 3.75 -18.77
N LYS A 77 2.66 4.73 -17.84
CA LYS A 77 1.93 6.00 -17.95
C LYS A 77 2.46 6.88 -19.08
N GLU A 78 3.75 6.85 -19.37
CA GLU A 78 4.33 7.51 -20.55
C GLU A 78 3.70 6.96 -21.85
N ASP A 79 3.42 5.65 -21.89
CA ASP A 79 2.69 4.98 -22.97
C ASP A 79 1.16 5.06 -22.85
N LYS A 80 0.64 5.94 -21.98
CA LYS A 80 -0.81 6.20 -21.73
C LYS A 80 -1.57 4.99 -21.16
N LEU A 81 -0.87 4.04 -20.55
CA LEU A 81 -1.44 2.90 -19.87
C LEU A 81 -1.35 3.06 -18.35
N ASP A 82 -2.35 3.71 -17.75
CA ASP A 82 -2.47 3.77 -16.29
C ASP A 82 -3.13 2.49 -15.76
N LEU A 83 -2.31 1.61 -15.16
CA LEU A 83 -2.74 0.39 -14.46
C LEU A 83 -3.19 0.64 -13.02
N CYS A 84 -3.30 1.90 -12.60
CA CYS A 84 -3.81 2.30 -11.29
C CYS A 84 -3.03 1.67 -10.12
N LEU A 85 -1.71 1.52 -10.28
CA LEU A 85 -0.83 0.97 -9.26
C LEU A 85 -0.76 1.88 -8.02
N THR A 86 -0.43 1.29 -6.88
CA THR A 86 -0.31 1.99 -5.58
C THR A 86 1.08 1.71 -4.98
N PRO A 87 2.16 2.28 -5.52
CA PRO A 87 3.51 2.09 -4.99
C PRO A 87 3.71 2.93 -3.72
N TYR A 88 3.27 2.41 -2.58
CA TYR A 88 3.45 3.06 -1.28
C TYR A 88 4.93 3.25 -0.94
N ALA A 89 5.25 4.20 -0.05
CA ALA A 89 6.63 4.49 0.32
C ALA A 89 7.16 3.47 1.33
N VAL A 90 8.41 3.06 1.15
CA VAL A 90 9.19 2.25 2.11
C VAL A 90 10.58 2.84 2.22
N LEU A 91 11.06 2.94 3.46
CA LEU A 91 12.41 3.39 3.78
C LEU A 91 13.02 2.44 4.83
N ALA A 92 13.97 1.61 4.41
CA ALA A 92 14.86 0.90 5.30
C ALA A 92 15.84 1.89 5.94
N THR A 93 15.85 1.97 7.27
CA THR A 93 16.77 2.82 8.03
C THR A 93 17.98 2.04 8.54
N SER A 94 17.89 0.71 8.59
CA SER A 94 18.99 -0.19 8.90
C SER A 94 18.79 -1.55 8.19
N CYS A 95 19.57 -2.57 8.54
CA CYS A 95 19.38 -3.93 8.04
C CYS A 95 18.19 -4.68 8.68
N SER A 96 17.56 -4.11 9.71
CA SER A 96 16.47 -4.74 10.46
C SER A 96 15.39 -3.77 10.90
N GLU A 97 15.44 -2.51 10.46
CA GLU A 97 14.49 -1.47 10.86
C GLU A 97 14.13 -0.59 9.66
N GLY A 98 12.91 -0.08 9.68
CA GLY A 98 12.50 0.94 8.74
C GLY A 98 11.03 1.30 8.84
N PHE A 99 10.61 2.16 7.91
CA PHE A 99 9.28 2.71 7.82
C PHE A 99 8.58 2.25 6.55
N VAL A 100 7.30 1.96 6.67
CA VAL A 100 6.38 1.67 5.57
C VAL A 100 5.24 2.68 5.64
N GLN A 101 4.81 3.24 4.52
CA GLN A 101 3.66 4.12 4.48
C GLN A 101 2.40 3.34 4.82
N PHE A 102 1.57 3.86 5.73
CA PHE A 102 0.27 3.28 6.00
C PHE A 102 -0.75 3.79 4.97
N VAL A 103 -1.25 2.89 4.12
CA VAL A 103 -2.32 3.21 3.16
C VAL A 103 -3.66 3.17 3.88
N ARG A 104 -4.32 4.32 4.02
CA ARG A 104 -5.63 4.43 4.67
C ARG A 104 -6.75 3.83 3.82
N GLY A 105 -7.79 3.32 4.48
CA GLY A 105 -8.95 2.75 3.81
C GLY A 105 -8.62 1.50 2.99
N ALA A 106 -7.55 0.79 3.34
CA ALA A 106 -7.13 -0.46 2.71
C ALA A 106 -7.46 -1.64 3.63
N THR A 107 -8.14 -2.64 3.08
CA THR A 107 -8.57 -3.84 3.80
C THR A 107 -7.93 -5.07 3.16
N PRO A 108 -7.31 -5.99 3.94
CA PRO A 108 -6.82 -7.26 3.40
C PRO A 108 -7.93 -8.06 2.72
N LEU A 109 -7.63 -8.70 1.60
CA LEU A 109 -8.59 -9.56 0.90
C LEU A 109 -9.02 -10.76 1.76
N ALA A 110 -8.20 -11.19 2.72
CA ALA A 110 -8.55 -12.24 3.68
C ALA A 110 -9.80 -11.89 4.51
N ASP A 111 -10.04 -10.59 4.74
CA ASP A 111 -11.19 -10.10 5.51
C ASP A 111 -12.41 -9.79 4.62
N ILE A 112 -12.28 -9.97 3.29
CA ILE A 112 -13.30 -9.66 2.30
C ILE A 112 -13.94 -10.95 1.80
N LYS A 113 -15.26 -11.06 1.95
CA LYS A 113 -16.04 -12.22 1.44
C LYS A 113 -16.32 -12.15 -0.05
N SER A 114 -16.63 -10.95 -0.56
CA SER A 114 -17.02 -10.71 -1.95
C SER A 114 -16.50 -9.35 -2.37
N ILE A 115 -15.55 -9.32 -3.31
CA ILE A 115 -14.97 -8.07 -3.81
C ILE A 115 -16.06 -7.19 -4.41
N GLN A 116 -16.98 -7.77 -5.20
CA GLN A 116 -18.05 -7.02 -5.83
C GLN A 116 -18.96 -6.33 -4.79
N ASP A 117 -19.36 -7.04 -3.74
CA ASP A 117 -20.25 -6.47 -2.72
C ASP A 117 -19.52 -5.45 -1.83
N THR A 118 -18.23 -5.67 -1.55
CA THR A 118 -17.38 -4.69 -0.86
C THR A 118 -17.22 -3.41 -1.68
N LEU A 119 -16.90 -3.50 -2.98
CA LEU A 119 -16.82 -2.33 -3.86
C LEU A 119 -18.16 -1.60 -3.98
N ARG A 120 -19.28 -2.34 -4.04
CA ARG A 120 -20.63 -1.77 -4.02
C ARG A 120 -20.90 -1.00 -2.73
N THR A 121 -20.41 -1.50 -1.60
CA THR A 121 -20.56 -0.85 -0.29
C THR A 121 -19.71 0.41 -0.20
N PHE A 122 -18.49 0.38 -0.72
CA PHE A 122 -17.61 1.55 -0.74
C PHE A 122 -18.14 2.67 -1.64
N ARG A 123 -18.60 2.32 -2.85
CA ARG A 123 -18.99 3.28 -3.89
C ARG A 123 -20.23 2.81 -4.68
N PRO A 124 -21.42 2.89 -4.08
CA PRO A 124 -22.65 2.46 -4.73
C PRO A 124 -23.05 3.41 -5.87
N SER A 125 -23.58 2.84 -6.96
CA SER A 125 -24.14 3.59 -8.08
C SER A 125 -25.35 2.88 -8.64
N SER A 126 -26.52 3.51 -8.57
CA SER A 126 -27.78 2.95 -9.07
C SER A 126 -27.87 2.92 -10.61
N SER A 127 -27.10 3.76 -11.29
CA SER A 127 -27.09 3.88 -12.76
C SER A 127 -26.02 3.03 -13.43
N ALA A 128 -25.08 2.45 -12.67
CA ALA A 128 -23.95 1.72 -13.21
C ALA A 128 -24.15 0.19 -13.13
N PRO A 129 -23.51 -0.58 -14.04
CA PRO A 129 -23.50 -2.03 -13.97
C PRO A 129 -23.05 -2.54 -12.60
N TYR A 130 -23.65 -3.63 -12.13
CA TYR A 130 -23.37 -4.26 -10.83
C TYR A 130 -23.66 -3.38 -9.60
N GLY A 131 -24.20 -2.17 -9.77
CA GLY A 131 -24.47 -1.24 -8.68
C GLY A 131 -23.23 -0.49 -8.18
N ILE A 132 -22.14 -0.48 -8.94
CA ILE A 132 -20.82 0.03 -8.52
C ILE A 132 -20.40 1.17 -9.43
N GLU A 133 -19.84 2.24 -8.86
CA GLU A 133 -19.24 3.32 -9.66
C GLU A 133 -18.20 2.77 -10.66
N ALA A 134 -18.30 3.19 -11.93
CA ALA A 134 -17.53 2.60 -13.02
C ALA A 134 -16.00 2.75 -12.82
N ASP A 135 -15.55 3.90 -12.33
CA ASP A 135 -14.14 4.18 -12.10
C ASP A 135 -13.54 3.29 -11.00
N VAL A 136 -14.33 2.92 -9.99
CA VAL A 136 -13.92 2.04 -8.88
C VAL A 136 -13.72 0.62 -9.38
N LEU A 137 -14.66 0.14 -10.20
CA LEU A 137 -14.53 -1.17 -10.84
C LEU A 137 -13.33 -1.18 -11.80
N ASN A 138 -13.13 -0.11 -12.57
CA ASN A 138 -12.00 0.04 -13.49
C ASN A 138 -10.65 0.05 -12.74
N ASN A 139 -10.55 0.78 -11.63
CA ASN A 139 -9.38 0.79 -10.76
C ASN A 139 -9.04 -0.62 -10.27
N TYR A 140 -10.05 -1.40 -9.85
CA TYR A 140 -9.85 -2.77 -9.41
C TYR A 140 -9.31 -3.66 -10.54
N VAL A 141 -9.95 -3.65 -11.71
CA VAL A 141 -9.52 -4.48 -12.85
C VAL A 141 -8.10 -4.13 -13.28
N LYS A 142 -7.81 -2.83 -13.43
CA LYS A 142 -6.50 -2.32 -13.85
C LYS A 142 -5.40 -2.67 -12.86
N SER A 143 -5.63 -2.41 -11.58
CA SER A 143 -4.62 -2.67 -10.54
C SER A 143 -4.39 -4.16 -10.33
N CYS A 144 -5.46 -4.98 -10.37
CA CYS A 144 -5.35 -6.44 -10.33
C CYS A 144 -4.50 -6.97 -11.51
N ALA A 145 -4.77 -6.51 -12.73
CA ALA A 145 -3.99 -6.89 -13.90
C ALA A 145 -2.52 -6.44 -13.79
N GLY A 146 -2.28 -5.20 -13.35
CA GLY A 146 -0.95 -4.64 -13.18
C GLY A 146 -0.11 -5.41 -12.16
N TYR A 147 -0.66 -5.64 -10.96
CA TYR A 147 0.06 -6.41 -9.94
C TYR A 147 0.26 -7.88 -10.34
N SER A 148 -0.66 -8.49 -11.11
CA SER A 148 -0.47 -9.85 -11.64
C SER A 148 0.74 -9.94 -12.58
N ILE A 149 0.87 -8.98 -13.50
CA ILE A 149 2.01 -8.91 -14.43
C ILE A 149 3.31 -8.64 -13.67
N ILE A 150 3.30 -7.70 -12.73
CA ILE A 150 4.47 -7.36 -11.91
C ILE A 150 4.96 -8.57 -11.10
N CYS A 151 4.04 -9.30 -10.45
CA CYS A 151 4.41 -10.49 -9.67
C CYS A 151 5.03 -11.57 -10.55
N TYR A 152 4.53 -11.74 -11.77
CA TYR A 152 5.11 -12.67 -12.74
C TYR A 152 6.53 -12.25 -13.17
N ILE A 153 6.71 -10.98 -13.56
CA ILE A 153 8.01 -10.46 -14.03
C ILE A 153 9.07 -10.51 -12.93
N LEU A 154 8.72 -10.10 -11.71
CA LEU A 154 9.66 -10.01 -10.59
C LEU A 154 9.79 -11.33 -9.80
N GLY A 155 8.96 -12.34 -10.13
CA GLY A 155 8.92 -13.62 -9.42
C GLY A 155 8.63 -13.44 -7.92
N ILE A 156 7.62 -12.64 -7.59
CA ILE A 156 7.23 -12.34 -6.19
C ILE A 156 6.46 -13.54 -5.61
N GLY A 157 6.99 -14.11 -4.52
CA GLY A 157 6.38 -15.24 -3.79
C GLY A 157 5.43 -14.80 -2.66
N ASP A 158 4.86 -15.76 -1.94
CA ASP A 158 4.01 -15.54 -0.75
C ASP A 158 2.79 -14.61 -0.98
N ARG A 159 2.15 -14.73 -2.15
CA ARG A 159 0.95 -13.93 -2.52
C ARG A 159 -0.34 -14.55 -1.99
N HIS A 160 -0.50 -14.59 -0.66
CA HIS A 160 -1.74 -15.02 -0.01
C HIS A 160 -2.69 -13.84 0.29
N LEU A 161 -3.96 -14.12 0.57
CA LEU A 161 -5.02 -13.11 0.74
C LEU A 161 -4.75 -12.04 1.82
N HIS A 162 -3.92 -12.30 2.84
CA HIS A 162 -3.53 -11.28 3.81
C HIS A 162 -2.52 -10.24 3.27
N ASN A 163 -1.79 -10.56 2.19
CA ASN A 163 -0.79 -9.69 1.56
C ASN A 163 -1.35 -8.93 0.35
N LEU A 164 -2.65 -9.08 0.11
CA LEU A 164 -3.40 -8.43 -0.96
C LEU A 164 -4.38 -7.48 -0.30
N LEU A 165 -4.30 -6.18 -0.56
CA LEU A 165 -5.14 -5.17 0.07
C LEU A 165 -6.00 -4.48 -0.98
N LEU A 166 -7.24 -4.18 -0.62
CA LEU A 166 -8.20 -3.43 -1.44
C LEU A 166 -8.53 -2.10 -0.80
N CYS A 167 -8.35 -1.02 -1.55
CA CYS A 167 -8.73 0.34 -1.14
C CYS A 167 -10.20 0.64 -1.43
N GLU A 168 -10.77 1.57 -0.66
CA GLU A 168 -12.13 2.12 -0.89
C GLU A 168 -12.35 2.73 -2.28
N ASN A 169 -11.28 3.19 -2.95
CA ASN A 169 -11.34 3.71 -4.32
C ASN A 169 -11.26 2.61 -5.39
N GLY A 170 -11.27 1.34 -5.00
CA GLY A 170 -11.20 0.18 -5.88
C GLY A 170 -9.79 -0.27 -6.24
N LYS A 171 -8.74 0.50 -5.94
CA LYS A 171 -7.37 0.06 -6.22
C LYS A 171 -6.98 -1.10 -5.32
N MET A 172 -6.46 -2.17 -5.91
CA MET A 172 -5.86 -3.30 -5.21
C MET A 172 -4.34 -3.15 -5.25
N PHE A 173 -3.67 -3.54 -4.17
CA PHE A 173 -2.21 -3.54 -4.12
C PHE A 173 -1.67 -4.64 -3.22
N HIS A 174 -0.42 -5.02 -3.47
CA HIS A 174 0.25 -6.10 -2.75
C HIS A 174 1.19 -5.49 -1.71
N VAL A 175 1.37 -6.17 -0.59
CA VAL A 175 2.35 -5.82 0.45
C VAL A 175 3.29 -6.97 0.75
N ASP A 176 4.27 -6.71 1.63
CA ASP A 176 5.20 -7.70 2.18
C ASP A 176 5.97 -8.47 1.10
N PHE A 177 7.00 -7.84 0.52
CA PHE A 177 7.76 -8.40 -0.60
C PHE A 177 9.04 -9.13 -0.15
N GLY A 178 9.04 -9.76 1.02
CA GLY A 178 10.21 -10.48 1.55
C GLY A 178 10.68 -11.70 0.74
N PHE A 179 9.90 -12.12 -0.25
CA PHE A 179 10.17 -13.27 -1.11
C PHE A 179 10.08 -12.87 -2.60
N ILE A 180 11.24 -12.79 -3.26
CA ILE A 180 11.38 -12.34 -4.66
C ILE A 180 12.30 -13.27 -5.47
N LEU A 181 12.27 -13.11 -6.80
CA LEU A 181 13.10 -13.86 -7.76
C LEU A 181 12.92 -15.39 -7.64
N GLY A 182 11.68 -15.85 -7.44
CA GLY A 182 11.33 -17.27 -7.38
C GLY A 182 11.61 -17.93 -6.03
N ARG A 183 12.04 -17.17 -5.02
CA ARG A 183 11.98 -17.62 -3.63
C ARG A 183 10.51 -17.55 -3.19
N ASP A 184 9.99 -18.64 -2.68
CA ASP A 184 8.67 -18.71 -2.05
C ASP A 184 8.82 -19.46 -0.72
N PRO A 185 8.17 -19.02 0.38
CA PRO A 185 8.16 -19.77 1.63
C PRO A 185 7.52 -21.16 1.48
N LYS A 186 6.66 -21.35 0.45
CA LYS A 186 6.04 -22.62 0.11
C LYS A 186 6.68 -23.18 -1.16
N PRO A 187 7.20 -24.42 -1.15
CA PRO A 187 7.90 -25.00 -2.30
C PRO A 187 7.07 -25.16 -3.58
N MET A 188 5.74 -25.01 -3.52
CA MET A 188 4.82 -25.25 -4.64
C MET A 188 3.68 -24.21 -4.61
N PRO A 189 3.29 -23.63 -5.76
CA PRO A 189 2.05 -22.85 -5.87
C PRO A 189 0.82 -23.74 -5.54
N PRO A 190 -0.29 -23.18 -5.05
CA PRO A 190 -1.51 -23.95 -4.81
C PRO A 190 -1.95 -24.64 -6.11
N GLN A 191 -2.25 -25.93 -6.01
CA GLN A 191 -2.85 -26.74 -7.09
C GLN A 191 -4.29 -26.32 -7.35
#